data_AF-A0A9Q8Q2K7-F1
#
_entry.id   AF-A0A9Q8Q2K7-F1
#
_cell.length_a   1.000
_cell.length_b   1.000
_cell.length_c   1.000
_cell.angle_alpha   90.00
_cell.angle_beta   90.00
_cell.angle_gamma   90.00
#
_symmetry.space_group_name_H-M   'P 1'
#
loop_
_entity.id
_entity.type
_entity.pdbx_description
1 polymer ?
#
loop_
_entity_poly.entity_id
_entity_poly.type
_entity_poly.pdbx_seq_one_letter_code
_entity_poly.pdbx_strand_id
1 'polypeptide(L)'
;MIMKSSLQAVLFSLSLLLPSFGVLADSIKLNQPLPHIQITDKGELMINQKNKFNYQNWNSDQLLGKIHTIQHIAGRSSAKELNAPLIDAIKTAKFAPEHYQTTTIVNTDEAIFGTARFVRSSLEDSKKEFPYSQFIVDSQGQIKTAWQLADKSSAILVVNKLGQVIWFKQGALTPDEVNNVIRLIDAQLTE
;
A
#
# COMPACT_ATOMS: atom_id res chain seq x y z
N MET A 1 73.94 -12.00 24.37
CA MET A 1 73.64 -10.74 23.66
C MET A 1 72.49 -11.03 22.70
N ILE A 2 71.42 -10.23 22.82
CA ILE A 2 70.09 -10.44 22.26
C ILE A 2 70.07 -10.11 20.77
N MET A 3 69.42 -10.93 19.94
CA MET A 3 68.76 -10.45 18.71
C MET A 3 67.50 -11.29 18.43
N LYS A 4 66.35 -10.65 18.63
CA LYS A 4 65.02 -11.10 18.23
C LYS A 4 64.82 -10.74 16.75
N SER A 5 64.28 -11.65 15.93
CA SER A 5 63.64 -11.26 14.66
C SER A 5 62.29 -11.97 14.50
N SER A 6 61.28 -11.26 14.99
CA SER A 6 59.88 -11.17 14.54
C SER A 6 59.42 -12.13 13.43
N LEU A 7 58.57 -13.08 13.81
CA LEU A 7 57.65 -13.79 12.90
C LEU A 7 56.46 -12.85 12.60
N GLN A 8 56.39 -12.30 11.39
CA GLN A 8 55.23 -11.52 10.94
C GLN A 8 54.06 -12.49 10.68
N ALA A 9 53.08 -12.49 11.58
CA ALA A 9 51.81 -13.17 11.36
C ALA A 9 50.99 -12.38 10.33
N VAL A 10 50.88 -12.89 9.11
CA VAL A 10 49.97 -12.38 8.08
C VAL A 10 48.56 -12.83 8.44
N LEU A 11 47.76 -11.94 9.03
CA LEU A 11 46.31 -12.14 9.16
C LEU A 11 45.64 -11.90 7.80
N PHE A 12 45.17 -12.97 7.16
CA PHE A 12 44.22 -12.87 6.06
C PHE A 12 42.83 -12.55 6.63
N SER A 13 42.44 -11.27 6.60
CA SER A 13 41.06 -10.85 6.84
C SER A 13 40.19 -11.22 5.64
N LEU A 14 39.52 -12.36 5.72
CA LEU A 14 38.52 -12.80 4.75
C LEU A 14 37.22 -12.02 4.96
N SER A 15 37.11 -10.85 4.31
CA SER A 15 35.88 -10.07 4.27
C SER A 15 34.82 -10.80 3.44
N LEU A 16 33.84 -11.44 4.10
CA LEU A 16 32.63 -11.92 3.45
C LEU A 16 31.84 -10.71 2.90
N LEU A 17 31.95 -10.47 1.59
CA LEU A 17 31.01 -9.64 0.85
C LEU A 17 29.68 -10.40 0.78
N LEU A 18 28.80 -10.18 1.75
CA LEU A 18 27.40 -10.60 1.64
C LEU A 18 26.78 -9.78 0.49
N PRO A 19 26.24 -10.40 -0.57
CA PRO A 19 25.47 -9.66 -1.55
C PRO A 19 24.27 -9.07 -0.84
N SER A 20 24.19 -7.74 -0.82
CA SER A 20 22.98 -7.05 -0.38
C SER A 20 21.86 -7.47 -1.32
N PHE A 21 20.91 -8.27 -0.82
CA PHE A 21 19.68 -8.57 -1.56
C PHE A 21 18.94 -7.25 -1.76
N GLY A 22 19.13 -6.64 -2.93
CA GLY A 22 18.26 -5.56 -3.38
C GLY A 22 16.88 -6.16 -3.61
N VAL A 23 15.85 -5.60 -2.97
CA VAL A 23 14.46 -5.87 -3.36
C VAL A 23 14.32 -5.35 -4.79
N LEU A 24 14.10 -6.24 -5.75
CA LEU A 24 13.73 -5.83 -7.09
C LEU A 24 12.39 -5.11 -6.98
N ALA A 25 12.34 -3.85 -7.42
CA ALA A 25 11.08 -3.12 -7.50
C ALA A 25 10.27 -3.66 -8.67
N ASP A 26 9.22 -4.41 -8.37
CA ASP A 26 8.33 -4.98 -9.38
C ASP A 26 7.21 -3.99 -9.73
N SER A 27 7.21 -3.51 -10.98
CA SER A 27 6.14 -2.66 -11.50
C SER A 27 4.81 -3.42 -11.57
N ILE A 28 3.70 -2.75 -11.26
CA ILE A 28 2.35 -3.29 -11.45
C ILE A 28 2.11 -3.64 -12.93
N LYS A 29 1.55 -4.82 -13.18
CA LYS A 29 1.16 -5.31 -14.52
C LYS A 29 -0.26 -5.87 -14.49
N LEU A 30 -1.04 -5.59 -15.53
CA LEU A 30 -2.38 -6.16 -15.68
C LEU A 30 -2.32 -7.67 -15.89
N ASN A 31 -3.32 -8.37 -15.36
CA ASN A 31 -3.49 -9.82 -15.39
C ASN A 31 -2.31 -10.60 -14.76
N GLN A 32 -1.57 -9.96 -13.87
CA GLN A 32 -0.50 -10.57 -13.09
C GLN A 32 -0.81 -10.44 -11.59
N PRO A 33 -0.26 -11.30 -10.72
CA PRO A 33 -0.32 -11.11 -9.28
C PRO A 33 0.19 -9.72 -8.88
N LEU A 34 -0.48 -9.09 -7.91
CA LEU A 34 0.03 -7.86 -7.31
C LEU A 34 1.41 -8.11 -6.69
N PRO A 35 2.43 -7.26 -6.95
CA PRO A 35 3.75 -7.43 -6.37
C PRO A 35 3.69 -7.50 -4.83
N HIS A 36 4.30 -8.54 -4.28
CA HIS A 36 4.26 -8.78 -2.84
C HIS A 36 4.96 -7.65 -2.07
N ILE A 37 4.35 -7.22 -0.97
CA ILE A 37 4.93 -6.21 -0.08
C ILE A 37 4.42 -6.40 1.35
N GLN A 38 5.27 -6.09 2.33
CA GLN A 38 4.93 -6.13 3.75
C GLN A 38 5.24 -4.78 4.39
N ILE A 39 4.27 -4.25 5.15
CA ILE A 39 4.41 -3.05 5.96
C ILE A 39 4.39 -3.45 7.44
N THR A 40 5.54 -3.29 8.09
CA THR A 40 5.76 -3.66 9.50
C THR A 40 5.82 -2.45 10.43
N ASP A 41 6.04 -1.25 9.91
CA ASP A 41 5.85 -0.01 10.66
C ASP A 41 4.45 0.54 10.40
N LYS A 42 3.65 0.64 11.47
CA LYS A 42 2.21 0.97 11.45
C LYS A 42 1.33 -0.03 10.70
N GLY A 43 1.49 -0.19 9.39
CA GLY A 43 0.64 -1.08 8.59
C GLY A 43 -0.84 -0.69 8.68
N GLU A 44 -1.73 -1.67 8.87
CA GLU A 44 -3.17 -1.44 8.91
C GLU A 44 -3.62 -0.81 10.24
N LEU A 45 -4.40 0.27 10.13
CA LEU A 45 -5.09 0.92 11.23
C LEU A 45 -6.35 0.13 11.63
N MET A 46 -6.36 -0.34 12.87
CA MET A 46 -7.52 -1.00 13.46
C MET A 46 -8.19 -0.12 14.50
N ILE A 47 -9.49 -0.35 14.68
CA ILE A 47 -10.29 0.25 15.74
C ILE A 47 -10.96 -0.87 16.54
N ASN A 48 -10.84 -0.81 17.87
CA ASN A 48 -11.52 -1.78 18.73
C ASN A 48 -12.91 -1.29 19.16
N GLN A 49 -13.67 -2.16 19.84
CA GLN A 49 -15.01 -1.86 20.34
C GLN A 49 -15.09 -0.66 21.31
N LYS A 50 -13.95 -0.20 21.84
CA LYS A 50 -13.83 0.98 22.72
C LYS A 50 -13.36 2.22 21.97
N ASN A 51 -13.44 2.24 20.63
CA ASN A 51 -12.95 3.30 19.76
C ASN A 51 -11.46 3.64 19.96
N LYS A 52 -10.65 2.68 20.43
CA LYS A 52 -9.20 2.87 20.53
C LYS A 52 -8.54 2.34 19.26
N PHE A 53 -7.67 3.17 18.71
CA PHE A 53 -6.88 2.85 17.53
C PHE A 53 -5.62 2.08 17.88
N ASN A 54 -5.30 1.08 17.06
CA ASN A 54 -4.01 0.42 17.07
C ASN A 54 -3.58 0.11 15.62
N TYR A 55 -2.41 -0.47 15.50
CA TYR A 55 -1.72 -0.73 14.25
C TYR A 55 -1.33 -2.19 14.20
N GLN A 56 -1.48 -2.82 13.04
CA GLN A 56 -1.06 -4.19 12.81
C GLN A 56 -0.26 -4.29 11.51
N ASN A 57 0.67 -5.25 11.46
CA ASN A 57 1.41 -5.53 10.23
C ASN A 57 0.44 -5.87 9.10
N TRP A 58 0.72 -5.33 7.92
CA TRP A 58 -0.08 -5.58 6.72
C TRP A 58 0.80 -6.15 5.63
N ASN A 59 0.24 -7.02 4.79
CA ASN A 59 0.89 -7.47 3.56
C ASN A 59 -0.15 -7.65 2.46
N SER A 60 0.30 -7.62 1.21
CA SER A 60 -0.55 -7.75 0.03
C SER A 60 -1.32 -9.06 -0.06
N ASP A 61 -0.86 -10.13 0.60
CA ASP A 61 -1.53 -11.44 0.55
C ASP A 61 -2.83 -11.43 1.36
N GLN A 62 -3.02 -10.45 2.24
CA GLN A 62 -4.29 -10.21 2.94
C GLN A 62 -5.43 -9.77 1.99
N LEU A 63 -5.13 -9.46 0.73
CA LEU A 63 -6.10 -9.10 -0.31
C LEU A 63 -6.73 -10.31 -1.00
N LEU A 64 -6.26 -11.53 -0.71
CA LEU A 64 -6.79 -12.75 -1.30
C LEU A 64 -8.20 -13.06 -0.79
N GLY A 65 -9.02 -13.69 -1.65
CA GLY A 65 -10.36 -14.15 -1.30
C GLY A 65 -11.47 -13.12 -1.48
N LYS A 66 -11.15 -11.85 -1.75
CA LYS A 66 -12.12 -10.80 -2.09
C LYS A 66 -11.66 -9.99 -3.30
N ILE A 67 -12.58 -9.23 -3.87
CA ILE A 67 -12.24 -8.18 -4.81
C ILE A 67 -11.87 -6.94 -4.01
N HIS A 68 -10.73 -6.33 -4.30
CA HIS A 68 -10.33 -5.09 -3.66
C HIS A 68 -10.17 -3.96 -4.67
N THR A 69 -10.78 -2.81 -4.38
CA THR A 69 -10.26 -1.55 -4.91
C THR A 69 -9.17 -1.06 -3.97
N ILE A 70 -7.95 -0.92 -4.48
CA ILE A 70 -6.83 -0.36 -3.74
C ILE A 70 -6.64 1.09 -4.18
N GLN A 71 -6.70 2.01 -3.22
CA GLN A 71 -6.37 3.42 -3.44
C GLN A 71 -5.07 3.76 -2.74
N HIS A 72 -4.00 3.97 -3.50
CA HIS A 72 -2.77 4.57 -2.98
C HIS A 72 -2.87 6.09 -3.04
N ILE A 73 -2.46 6.78 -1.96
CA ILE A 73 -2.55 8.24 -1.82
C ILE A 73 -1.26 8.76 -1.17
N ALA A 74 -0.57 9.70 -1.81
CA ALA A 74 0.46 10.49 -1.13
C ALA A 74 -0.17 11.30 0.02
N GLY A 75 0.48 11.44 1.18
CA GLY A 75 -0.07 12.00 2.43
C GLY A 75 -0.48 13.50 2.43
N ARG A 76 -1.26 13.93 1.46
CA ARG A 76 -1.69 15.31 1.18
C ARG A 76 -3.12 15.32 0.64
N SER A 77 -3.89 16.39 0.92
CA SER A 77 -5.29 16.49 0.48
C SER A 77 -5.45 16.43 -1.04
N SER A 78 -4.55 17.10 -1.78
CA SER A 78 -4.59 17.13 -3.24
C SER A 78 -4.57 15.74 -3.88
N ALA A 79 -3.84 14.79 -3.30
CA ALA A 79 -3.81 13.41 -3.80
C ALA A 79 -5.10 12.64 -3.44
N LYS A 80 -5.65 12.89 -2.24
CA LYS A 80 -6.92 12.28 -1.80
C LYS A 80 -8.09 12.68 -2.71
N GLU A 81 -8.10 13.93 -3.17
CA GLU A 81 -9.17 14.48 -4.01
C GLU A 81 -9.20 13.91 -5.43
N LEU A 82 -8.07 13.43 -5.97
CA LEU A 82 -7.96 12.96 -7.36
C LEU A 82 -8.98 11.87 -7.72
N ASN A 83 -9.29 10.98 -6.77
CA ASN A 83 -10.14 9.81 -7.00
C ASN A 83 -11.35 9.76 -6.07
N ALA A 84 -11.73 10.89 -5.45
CA ALA A 84 -12.96 11.02 -4.69
C ALA A 84 -14.21 10.56 -5.49
N PRO A 85 -14.36 10.86 -6.80
CA PRO A 85 -15.50 10.37 -7.59
C PRO A 85 -15.62 8.84 -7.62
N LEU A 86 -14.51 8.11 -7.67
CA LEU A 86 -14.54 6.64 -7.63
C LEU A 86 -15.01 6.14 -6.25
N ILE A 87 -14.51 6.75 -5.17
CA ILE A 87 -14.88 6.37 -3.81
C ILE A 87 -16.38 6.61 -3.57
N ASP A 88 -16.93 7.71 -4.07
CA ASP A 88 -18.36 7.98 -3.97
C ASP A 88 -19.20 7.02 -4.82
N ALA A 89 -18.72 6.62 -6.00
CA ALA A 89 -19.36 5.61 -6.83
C ALA A 89 -19.39 4.24 -6.13
N ILE A 90 -18.29 3.81 -5.49
CA ILE A 90 -18.21 2.56 -4.72
C ILE A 90 -19.19 2.59 -3.53
N LYS A 91 -19.25 3.71 -2.79
CA LYS A 91 -20.23 3.88 -1.69
C LYS A 91 -21.66 3.76 -2.18
N THR A 92 -21.94 4.30 -3.36
CA THR A 92 -23.27 4.26 -4.00
C THR A 92 -23.62 2.85 -4.45
N ALA A 93 -22.65 2.11 -5.01
CA ALA A 93 -22.83 0.74 -5.48
C ALA A 93 -23.10 -0.26 -4.33
N LYS A 94 -22.64 0.03 -3.11
CA LYS A 94 -22.89 -0.79 -1.90
C LYS A 94 -22.53 -2.27 -2.09
N PHE A 95 -21.36 -2.54 -2.67
CA PHE A 95 -20.86 -3.90 -2.81
C PHE A 95 -20.82 -4.64 -1.47
N ALA A 96 -21.19 -5.93 -1.51
CA ALA A 96 -21.27 -6.77 -0.32
C ALA A 96 -19.89 -6.94 0.36
N PRO A 97 -19.74 -6.57 1.66
CA PRO A 97 -18.46 -6.66 2.38
C PRO A 97 -17.85 -8.07 2.46
N GLU A 98 -18.67 -9.10 2.23
CA GLU A 98 -18.29 -10.51 2.18
C GLU A 98 -17.42 -10.81 0.96
N HIS A 99 -17.64 -10.10 -0.15
CA HIS A 99 -16.99 -10.35 -1.44
C HIS A 99 -16.12 -9.19 -1.93
N TYR A 100 -16.32 -7.99 -1.37
CA TYR A 100 -15.63 -6.77 -1.77
C TYR A 100 -15.07 -6.00 -0.58
N GLN A 101 -13.93 -5.33 -0.74
CA GLN A 101 -13.38 -4.42 0.25
C GLN A 101 -12.56 -3.28 -0.38
N THR A 102 -12.71 -2.06 0.12
CA THR A 102 -11.82 -0.95 -0.24
C THR A 102 -10.59 -0.94 0.68
N THR A 103 -9.40 -0.87 0.08
CA THR A 103 -8.11 -0.80 0.78
C THR A 103 -7.43 0.52 0.44
N THR A 104 -7.41 1.45 1.39
CA THR A 104 -6.76 2.75 1.23
C THR A 104 -5.36 2.71 1.83
N ILE A 105 -4.34 2.93 1.02
CA ILE A 105 -2.94 3.01 1.44
C ILE A 105 -2.52 4.49 1.39
N VAL A 106 -2.09 5.03 2.53
CA VAL A 106 -1.59 6.39 2.61
C VAL A 106 -0.08 6.37 2.85
N ASN A 107 0.66 6.90 1.89
CA ASN A 107 2.08 7.15 2.02
C ASN A 107 2.31 8.42 2.85
N THR A 108 2.62 8.26 4.14
CA THR A 108 2.86 9.41 5.03
C THR A 108 4.28 9.96 4.94
N ASP A 109 5.20 9.27 4.26
CA ASP A 109 6.54 9.83 3.94
C ASP A 109 6.42 11.06 3.02
N GLU A 110 5.39 11.06 2.15
CA GLU A 110 5.08 12.21 1.29
C GLU A 110 4.13 13.24 1.93
N ALA A 111 3.90 13.15 3.25
CA ALA A 111 3.13 14.16 3.97
C ALA A 111 3.83 15.52 3.96
N ILE A 112 3.04 16.60 3.98
CA ILE A 112 3.58 17.94 4.11
C ILE A 112 4.22 18.07 5.50
N PHE A 113 5.36 18.76 5.59
CA PHE A 113 6.03 18.99 6.86
C PHE A 113 5.06 19.61 7.89
N GLY A 114 4.96 18.98 9.07
CA GLY A 114 4.03 19.39 10.13
C GLY A 114 2.58 18.89 9.97
N THR A 115 2.20 18.24 8.87
CA THR A 115 0.81 17.78 8.64
C THR A 115 0.55 16.32 8.99
N ALA A 116 1.57 15.56 9.39
CA ALA A 116 1.45 14.12 9.68
C ALA A 116 0.32 13.79 10.69
N ARG A 117 0.13 14.65 11.70
CA ARG A 117 -0.95 14.49 12.69
C ARG A 117 -2.34 14.61 12.06
N PHE A 118 -2.53 15.53 11.12
CA PHE A 118 -3.80 15.72 10.42
C PHE A 118 -4.10 14.56 9.48
N VAL A 119 -3.08 14.03 8.79
CA VAL A 119 -3.22 12.82 7.95
C VAL A 119 -3.67 11.65 8.82
N ARG A 120 -3.02 11.44 9.96
CA ARG A 120 -3.43 10.39 10.91
C ARG A 120 -4.84 10.60 11.44
N SER A 121 -5.22 11.81 11.86
CA SER A 121 -6.58 12.10 12.31
C SER A 121 -7.61 11.79 11.22
N SER A 122 -7.34 12.19 9.97
CA SER A 122 -8.23 11.89 8.85
C SER A 122 -8.37 10.39 8.60
N LEU A 123 -7.32 9.59 8.81
CA LEU A 123 -7.39 8.13 8.72
C LEU A 123 -8.21 7.53 9.86
N GLU A 124 -8.01 8.00 11.09
CA GLU A 124 -8.79 7.59 12.26
C GLU A 124 -10.28 7.89 12.09
N ASP A 125 -10.64 9.06 11.55
CA ASP A 125 -12.03 9.42 11.27
C ASP A 125 -12.60 8.59 10.10
N SER A 126 -11.82 8.36 9.05
CA SER A 126 -12.25 7.49 7.94
C SER A 126 -12.47 6.04 8.38
N LYS A 127 -11.66 5.52 9.32
CA LYS A 127 -11.84 4.17 9.87
C LYS A 127 -13.10 4.05 10.73
N LYS A 128 -13.50 5.12 11.44
CA LYS A 128 -14.78 5.15 12.17
C LYS A 128 -15.97 5.17 11.20
N GLU A 129 -15.88 5.96 10.13
CA GLU A 129 -16.93 6.07 9.11
C GLU A 129 -17.06 4.78 8.28
N PHE A 130 -15.94 4.15 7.96
CA PHE A 130 -15.85 2.94 7.12
C PHE A 130 -15.12 1.80 7.86
N PRO A 131 -15.74 1.19 8.88
CA PRO A 131 -15.08 0.18 9.73
C PRO A 131 -14.64 -1.07 8.95
N TYR A 132 -15.35 -1.41 7.87
CA TYR A 132 -15.03 -2.53 6.98
C TYR A 132 -13.90 -2.24 5.98
N SER A 133 -13.58 -0.96 5.72
CA SER A 133 -12.46 -0.61 4.83
C SER A 133 -11.12 -0.78 5.54
N GLN A 134 -10.09 -1.15 4.79
CA GLN A 134 -8.72 -1.17 5.29
C GLN A 134 -8.08 0.21 5.08
N PHE A 135 -7.32 0.65 6.08
CA PHE A 135 -6.55 1.88 6.00
C PHE A 135 -5.12 1.56 6.41
N ILE A 136 -4.20 1.55 5.44
CA ILE A 136 -2.80 1.20 5.64
C ILE A 136 -2.00 2.50 5.71
N VAL A 137 -1.17 2.63 6.73
CA VAL A 137 -0.18 3.68 6.87
C VAL A 137 1.16 3.14 6.38
N ASP A 138 1.60 3.61 5.22
CA ASP A 138 2.95 3.37 4.72
C ASP A 138 3.84 4.56 5.13
N SER A 139 4.49 4.43 6.30
CA SER A 139 5.27 5.49 6.91
C SER A 139 6.59 5.78 6.20
N GLN A 140 7.05 4.86 5.34
CA GLN A 140 8.37 4.90 4.71
C GLN A 140 8.29 4.91 3.17
N GLY A 141 7.09 5.06 2.60
CA GLY A 141 6.90 5.07 1.14
C GLY A 141 7.34 3.79 0.44
N GLN A 142 7.31 2.65 1.16
CA GLN A 142 7.75 1.36 0.65
C GLN A 142 6.90 0.88 -0.52
N ILE A 143 5.58 1.06 -0.44
CA ILE A 143 4.64 0.63 -1.49
C ILE A 143 4.84 1.46 -2.75
N LYS A 144 4.98 2.77 -2.60
CA LYS A 144 5.29 3.66 -3.73
C LYS A 144 6.57 3.22 -4.44
N THR A 145 7.62 2.91 -3.68
CA THR A 145 8.91 2.48 -4.23
C THR A 145 8.81 1.12 -4.90
N ALA A 146 8.23 0.14 -4.21
CA ALA A 146 8.10 -1.23 -4.71
C ALA A 146 7.25 -1.30 -5.98
N TRP A 147 6.11 -0.61 -6.01
CA TRP A 147 5.16 -0.62 -7.13
C TRP A 147 5.46 0.47 -8.19
N GLN A 148 6.53 1.26 -8.00
CA GLN A 148 6.96 2.33 -8.91
C GLN A 148 5.87 3.39 -9.17
N LEU A 149 5.22 3.87 -8.10
CA LEU A 149 4.16 4.85 -8.19
C LEU A 149 4.68 6.30 -8.29
N ALA A 150 3.90 7.14 -8.96
CA ALA A 150 4.19 8.53 -9.20
C ALA A 150 4.23 9.36 -7.91
N ASP A 151 5.17 10.29 -7.85
CA ASP A 151 5.33 11.22 -6.75
C ASP A 151 4.08 12.08 -6.53
N LYS A 152 3.74 12.33 -5.26
CA LYS A 152 2.74 13.30 -4.81
C LYS A 152 1.35 13.11 -5.43
N SER A 153 1.05 11.89 -5.89
CA SER A 153 -0.15 11.55 -6.64
C SER A 153 -1.00 10.50 -5.93
N SER A 154 -2.03 10.00 -6.62
CA SER A 154 -2.83 8.85 -6.23
C SER A 154 -2.77 7.79 -7.33
N ALA A 155 -2.98 6.53 -6.97
CA ALA A 155 -3.17 5.44 -7.93
C ALA A 155 -4.36 4.59 -7.49
N ILE A 156 -5.08 4.05 -8.47
CA ILE A 156 -6.17 3.09 -8.26
C ILE A 156 -5.77 1.76 -8.89
N LEU A 157 -5.96 0.69 -8.15
CA LEU A 157 -5.90 -0.68 -8.64
C LEU A 157 -7.22 -1.36 -8.31
N VAL A 158 -7.59 -2.35 -9.14
CA VAL A 158 -8.55 -3.38 -8.75
C VAL A 158 -7.85 -4.73 -8.82
N VAL A 159 -7.94 -5.49 -7.74
CA VAL A 159 -7.45 -6.88 -7.68
C VAL A 159 -8.61 -7.85 -7.49
N ASN A 160 -8.55 -8.98 -8.18
CA ASN A 160 -9.57 -10.03 -8.06
C ASN A 160 -9.30 -10.96 -6.85
N LYS A 161 -10.20 -11.94 -6.64
CA LYS A 161 -10.12 -12.91 -5.53
C LYS A 161 -8.82 -13.73 -5.50
N LEU A 162 -8.11 -13.82 -6.64
CA LEU A 162 -6.82 -14.52 -6.79
C LEU A 162 -5.61 -13.60 -6.56
N GLY A 163 -5.83 -12.33 -6.23
CA GLY A 163 -4.77 -11.33 -6.05
C GLY A 163 -4.17 -10.81 -7.36
N GLN A 164 -4.83 -11.03 -8.50
CA GLN A 164 -4.38 -10.53 -9.80
C GLN A 164 -4.91 -9.12 -10.04
N VAL A 165 -4.05 -8.25 -10.59
CA VAL A 165 -4.43 -6.88 -10.96
C VAL A 165 -5.25 -6.90 -12.24
N ILE A 166 -6.54 -6.58 -12.14
CA ILE A 166 -7.48 -6.54 -13.27
C ILE A 166 -7.74 -5.10 -13.76
N TRP A 167 -7.30 -4.10 -13.01
CA TRP A 167 -7.35 -2.70 -13.40
C TRP A 167 -6.23 -1.91 -12.70
N PHE A 168 -5.62 -0.93 -13.39
CA PHE A 168 -4.61 -0.06 -12.80
C PHE A 168 -4.53 1.28 -13.54
N LYS A 169 -4.46 2.38 -12.77
CA LYS A 169 -4.12 3.71 -13.27
C LYS A 169 -3.46 4.55 -12.19
N GLN A 170 -2.56 5.42 -12.61
CA GLN A 170 -2.00 6.49 -11.80
C GLN A 170 -2.64 7.84 -12.16
N GLY A 171 -2.82 8.71 -11.16
CA GLY A 171 -3.48 10.00 -11.28
C GLY A 171 -4.99 9.93 -11.11
N ALA A 172 -5.67 10.98 -11.58
CA ALA A 172 -7.12 11.08 -11.53
C ALA A 172 -7.78 10.17 -12.58
N LEU A 173 -8.86 9.52 -12.17
CA LEU A 173 -9.76 8.84 -13.09
C LEU A 173 -10.70 9.85 -13.75
N THR A 174 -10.97 9.62 -15.02
CA THR A 174 -12.06 10.26 -15.77
C THR A 174 -13.40 9.64 -15.38
N PRO A 175 -14.54 10.31 -15.64
CA PRO A 175 -15.86 9.73 -15.39
C PRO A 175 -16.09 8.36 -16.06
N ASP A 176 -15.61 8.19 -17.29
CA ASP A 176 -15.72 6.92 -18.02
C ASP A 176 -14.90 5.81 -17.37
N GLU A 177 -13.71 6.13 -16.87
CA GLU A 177 -12.88 5.17 -16.12
C GLU A 177 -13.51 4.78 -14.79
N VAL A 178 -14.14 5.73 -14.08
CA VAL A 178 -14.91 5.42 -12.86
C VAL A 178 -16.02 4.41 -13.20
N ASN A 179 -16.81 4.69 -14.24
CA ASN A 179 -17.87 3.78 -14.68
C ASN A 179 -17.33 2.41 -15.10
N ASN A 180 -16.15 2.37 -15.74
CA ASN A 180 -15.49 1.12 -16.10
C ASN A 180 -15.07 0.31 -14.87
N VAL A 181 -14.50 0.95 -13.86
CA VAL A 181 -14.11 0.29 -12.61
C VAL A 181 -15.32 -0.30 -11.90
N ILE A 182 -16.42 0.45 -11.77
CA ILE A 182 -17.65 -0.06 -11.13
C ILE A 182 -18.20 -1.28 -11.88
N ARG A 183 -18.32 -1.21 -13.22
CA ARG A 183 -18.78 -2.33 -14.03
C ARG A 183 -17.87 -3.55 -13.93
N LEU A 184 -16.56 -3.34 -13.87
CA LEU A 184 -15.58 -4.42 -13.71
C LEU A 184 -15.76 -5.13 -12.37
N ILE A 185 -15.94 -4.37 -11.28
CA ILE A 185 -16.18 -4.94 -9.95
C ILE A 185 -17.49 -5.73 -9.93
N ASP A 186 -18.58 -5.18 -10.48
CA ASP A 186 -19.87 -5.86 -10.58
C ASP A 186 -19.76 -7.19 -11.34
N ALA A 187 -19.07 -7.21 -12.48
CA ALA A 187 -18.88 -8.44 -13.25
C ALA A 187 -18.12 -9.51 -12.44
N GLN A 188 -17.05 -9.13 -11.74
CA GLN A 188 -16.25 -10.04 -10.93
C GLN A 188 -17.00 -10.57 -9.69
N LEU A 189 -18.03 -9.85 -9.21
CA LEU A 189 -18.89 -10.32 -8.12
C LEU A 189 -19.89 -11.40 -8.57
N THR A 190 -20.17 -11.49 -9.87
CA THR A 190 -21.06 -12.51 -10.45
C THR A 190 -20.35 -13.79 -10.89
N GLU A 191 -19.02 -13.81 -10.89
CA GLU A 191 -18.15 -14.98 -11.15
C GLU A 191 -17.88 -15.80 -9.87
#